data_AF-A0A6L5JWQ8-F1
#
_entry.id   AF-A0A6L5JWQ8-F1
#
_cell.length_a   1.000
_cell.length_b   1.000
_cell.length_c   1.000
_cell.angle_alpha   90.00
_cell.angle_beta   90.00
_cell.angle_gamma   90.00
#
_symmetry.space_group_name_H-M   'P 1'
#
loop_
_entity.id
_entity.type
_entity.pdbx_description
1 polymer ?
#
loop_
_entity_poly.entity_id
_entity_poly.type
_entity_poly.pdbx_seq_one_letter_code
_entity_poly.pdbx_strand_id
1 'polypeptide(L)'
;MNSRLSTSASRRRFTAIHGGTHVWLAIGTTLLLAACASTPPPTEQLAVSTAALESATKAGAGEAAPSDLLLAREKLDRARAAFADGRNDDALKLAQQAELDAHLAEVRARSSKARAAAAELREGVRVLREEMYRRPR
;
A
#
# COMPACT_ATOMS: atom_id res chain seq x y z
N MET A 1 -26.22 -46.66 -43.53
CA MET A 1 -26.41 -45.19 -43.41
C MET A 1 -25.28 -44.62 -42.56
N ASN A 2 -24.62 -43.49 -42.81
CA ASN A 2 -24.49 -42.59 -43.95
C ASN A 2 -23.43 -41.57 -43.49
N SER A 3 -22.13 -41.83 -43.66
CA SER A 3 -21.08 -40.82 -43.39
C SER A 3 -20.95 -39.93 -44.63
N ARG A 4 -21.86 -38.96 -44.64
CA ARG A 4 -21.96 -37.83 -45.55
C ARG A 4 -20.72 -36.94 -45.45
N LEU A 5 -20.23 -36.54 -46.64
CA LEU A 5 -19.61 -35.24 -46.96
C LEU A 5 -18.17 -35.03 -46.45
N SER A 6 -17.26 -34.32 -47.11
CA SER A 6 -17.15 -33.82 -48.47
C SER A 6 -15.73 -33.26 -48.56
N THR A 7 -15.02 -33.67 -49.60
CA THR A 7 -14.12 -32.87 -50.44
C THR A 7 -13.96 -31.39 -50.07
N SER A 8 -12.71 -30.95 -49.84
CA SER A 8 -12.11 -29.83 -50.60
C SER A 8 -10.61 -29.74 -50.38
N ALA A 9 -9.86 -29.88 -51.47
CA ALA A 9 -8.46 -29.53 -51.58
C ALA A 9 -8.25 -28.02 -51.39
N SER A 10 -7.14 -27.60 -50.80
CA SER A 10 -6.44 -26.40 -51.28
C SER A 10 -5.01 -26.34 -50.76
N ARG A 11 -4.07 -26.37 -51.71
CA ARG A 11 -2.63 -26.22 -51.49
C ARG A 11 -2.35 -24.79 -51.05
N ARG A 12 -1.51 -24.62 -50.03
CA ARG A 12 -0.59 -23.48 -49.96
C ARG A 12 0.82 -24.02 -49.79
N ARG A 13 1.50 -24.15 -50.92
CA ARG A 13 2.96 -24.19 -50.99
C ARG A 13 3.44 -22.76 -50.76
N PHE A 14 4.10 -22.50 -49.65
CA PHE A 14 5.02 -21.37 -49.47
C PHE A 14 6.21 -21.93 -48.69
N THR A 15 7.11 -22.58 -49.42
CA THR A 15 8.47 -22.06 -49.68
C THR A 15 9.39 -22.21 -48.47
N ALA A 16 10.23 -23.24 -48.58
CA ALA A 16 11.61 -23.33 -48.13
C ALA A 16 12.14 -22.09 -47.39
N ILE A 17 12.30 -22.21 -46.07
CA ILE A 17 13.03 -21.24 -45.26
C ILE A 17 14.17 -21.99 -44.56
N HIS A 18 15.32 -21.98 -45.22
CA HIS A 18 16.68 -22.00 -44.68
C HIS A 18 16.83 -22.57 -43.25
N GLY A 19 17.18 -23.87 -43.21
CA GLY A 19 17.52 -24.59 -42.00
C GLY A 19 18.77 -24.04 -41.30
N GLY A 20 18.72 -24.04 -39.97
CA GLY A 20 19.90 -23.95 -39.10
C GLY A 20 20.10 -22.63 -38.35
N THR A 21 19.84 -21.47 -38.98
CA THR A 21 20.27 -20.17 -38.42
C THR A 21 19.18 -19.42 -37.64
N HIS A 22 17.90 -19.70 -37.89
CA HIS A 22 16.79 -18.95 -37.25
C HIS A 22 16.41 -19.44 -35.85
N VAL A 23 16.84 -20.65 -35.45
CA VAL A 23 16.55 -21.18 -34.10
C VAL A 23 17.32 -20.39 -33.03
N TRP A 24 18.53 -19.93 -33.34
CA TRP A 24 19.36 -19.14 -32.43
C TRP A 24 18.80 -17.74 -32.16
N LEU A 25 18.16 -17.11 -33.16
CA LEU A 25 17.60 -15.77 -33.02
C LEU A 25 16.31 -15.74 -32.18
N ALA A 26 15.58 -16.85 -32.11
CA ALA A 26 14.36 -16.97 -31.32
C ALA A 26 14.61 -17.28 -29.84
N ILE A 27 15.77 -17.87 -29.50
CA ILE A 27 16.14 -18.21 -28.11
C ILE A 27 16.72 -16.99 -27.36
N GLY A 28 17.42 -16.10 -28.05
CA GLY A 28 18.04 -14.92 -27.43
C GLY A 28 17.04 -13.87 -26.92
N THR A 29 15.87 -13.74 -27.54
CA THR A 29 14.87 -12.71 -27.19
C THR A 29 14.06 -13.01 -25.94
N THR A 30 13.97 -14.27 -25.50
CA THR A 30 13.22 -14.62 -24.27
C THR A 30 14.02 -14.42 -22.98
N LEU A 31 15.36 -14.41 -23.03
CA LEU A 31 16.19 -14.17 -21.84
C LEU A 31 16.25 -12.71 -21.39
N LEU A 32 15.97 -11.74 -22.27
CA LEU A 32 15.99 -10.32 -21.93
C LEU A 32 14.77 -9.85 -21.11
N LEU A 33 13.72 -10.67 -20.97
CA LEU A 33 12.53 -10.30 -20.19
C LEU A 33 12.65 -10.63 -18.69
N ALA A 34 13.63 -11.43 -18.27
CA ALA A 34 13.81 -11.80 -16.86
C ALA A 34 14.64 -10.77 -16.05
N ALA A 35 15.30 -9.83 -16.72
CA ALA A 35 16.22 -8.87 -16.09
C ALA A 35 15.53 -7.66 -15.42
N CYS A 36 14.22 -7.45 -15.61
CA CYS A 36 13.48 -6.35 -14.99
C CYS A 36 12.73 -6.72 -13.69
N ALA A 37 12.93 -7.93 -13.15
CA ALA A 37 12.21 -8.41 -11.96
C ALA A 37 13.02 -8.35 -10.65
N SER A 38 14.19 -7.71 -10.62
CA SER A 38 14.91 -7.48 -9.35
C SER A 38 14.37 -6.23 -8.66
N THR A 39 13.45 -6.39 -7.72
CA THR A 39 13.05 -5.27 -6.86
C THR A 39 14.16 -4.92 -5.86
N PRO A 40 14.61 -3.66 -5.85
CA PRO A 40 15.62 -3.23 -4.90
C PRO A 40 15.09 -3.35 -3.46
N PRO A 41 15.99 -3.53 -2.48
CA PRO A 41 15.61 -3.63 -1.07
C PRO A 41 14.87 -2.37 -0.60
N PRO A 42 13.67 -2.48 0.03
CA PRO A 42 12.82 -1.34 0.39
C PRO A 42 13.24 -0.66 1.70
N THR A 43 14.53 -0.39 1.89
CA THR A 43 15.07 0.18 3.14
C THR A 43 14.55 1.59 3.42
N GLU A 44 14.48 2.43 2.38
CA GLU A 44 13.90 3.78 2.47
C GLU A 44 12.45 3.72 2.93
N GLN A 45 11.64 2.88 2.28
CA GLN A 45 10.23 2.74 2.62
C GLN A 45 10.03 2.26 4.07
N LEU A 46 10.84 1.29 4.53
CA LEU A 46 10.81 0.84 5.92
C LEU A 46 11.14 1.97 6.91
N ALA A 47 12.08 2.86 6.56
CA ALA A 47 12.41 4.02 7.37
C ALA A 47 11.26 5.04 7.40
N VAL A 48 10.66 5.35 6.24
CA VAL A 48 9.49 6.25 6.14
C VAL A 48 8.32 5.71 6.95
N SER A 49 7.99 4.43 6.81
CA SER A 49 6.89 3.79 7.54
C SER A 49 7.15 3.76 9.06
N THR A 50 8.41 3.57 9.48
CA THR A 50 8.80 3.65 10.89
C THR A 50 8.61 5.07 11.44
N ALA A 51 9.05 6.09 10.69
CA ALA A 51 8.86 7.48 11.07
C ALA A 51 7.37 7.87 11.14
N ALA A 52 6.54 7.37 10.23
CA ALA A 52 5.09 7.57 10.25
C ALA A 52 4.45 6.97 11.52
N LEU A 53 4.82 5.75 11.90
CA LEU A 53 4.35 5.11 13.13
C LEU A 53 4.73 5.92 14.38
N GLU A 54 5.96 6.44 14.42
CA GLU A 54 6.40 7.34 15.50
C GLU A 54 5.63 8.65 15.54
N SER A 55 5.37 9.27 14.37
CA SER A 55 4.58 10.50 14.28
C SER A 55 3.16 10.29 14.79
N ALA A 56 2.52 9.18 14.39
CA ALA A 56 1.21 8.78 14.89
C ALA A 56 1.20 8.58 16.41
N THR A 57 2.22 7.91 16.94
CA THR A 57 2.38 7.70 18.38
C THR A 57 2.52 9.03 19.12
N LYS A 58 3.40 9.93 18.64
CA LYS A 58 3.59 11.29 19.19
C LYS A 58 2.32 12.15 19.09
N ALA A 59 1.52 11.94 18.05
CA ALA A 59 0.23 12.60 17.89
C ALA A 59 -0.83 12.13 18.90
N GLY A 60 -0.57 11.05 19.66
CA GLY A 60 -1.50 10.50 20.66
C GLY A 60 -2.44 9.44 20.08
N ALA A 61 -2.08 8.80 18.96
CA ALA A 61 -2.91 7.78 18.34
C ALA A 61 -3.16 6.56 19.23
N GLY A 62 -2.32 6.29 20.24
CA GLY A 62 -2.53 5.19 21.18
C GLY A 62 -3.84 5.30 21.97
N GLU A 63 -4.30 6.53 22.24
CA GLU A 63 -5.57 6.76 22.94
C GLU A 63 -6.72 7.01 21.96
N ALA A 64 -6.45 7.80 20.91
CA ALA A 64 -7.48 8.27 19.99
C ALA A 64 -7.81 7.28 18.85
N ALA A 65 -6.87 6.40 18.49
CA ALA A 65 -6.96 5.49 17.35
C ALA A 65 -6.16 4.18 17.58
N PRO A 66 -6.40 3.45 18.70
CA PRO A 66 -5.58 2.31 19.10
C PRO A 66 -5.56 1.17 18.06
N SER A 67 -6.70 0.91 17.41
CA SER A 67 -6.80 -0.14 16.38
C SER A 67 -5.96 0.16 15.15
N ASP A 68 -5.96 1.40 14.66
CA ASP A 68 -5.20 1.77 13.47
C ASP A 68 -3.70 1.76 13.75
N LEU A 69 -3.31 2.25 14.94
CA LEU A 69 -1.92 2.23 15.36
C LEU A 69 -1.39 0.80 15.52
N LEU A 70 -2.22 -0.12 16.02
CA LEU A 70 -1.89 -1.54 16.10
C LEU A 70 -1.72 -2.15 14.71
N LEU A 71 -2.65 -1.91 13.78
CA LEU A 71 -2.56 -2.41 12.41
C LEU A 71 -1.29 -1.92 11.69
N ALA A 72 -0.96 -0.64 11.85
CA ALA A 72 0.26 -0.05 11.31
C ALA A 72 1.50 -0.78 11.85
N ARG A 73 1.55 -1.02 13.17
CA ARG A 73 2.66 -1.73 13.82
C ARG A 73 2.79 -3.16 13.33
N GLU A 74 1.70 -3.91 13.31
CA GLU A 74 1.69 -5.32 12.87
C GLU A 74 2.11 -5.46 11.40
N LYS A 75 1.70 -4.54 10.53
CA LYS A 75 2.13 -4.53 9.12
C LYS A 75 3.60 -4.17 8.99
N LEU A 76 4.09 -3.21 9.76
CA LEU A 76 5.50 -2.83 9.74
C LEU A 76 6.40 -3.98 10.25
N ASP A 77 5.97 -4.70 11.28
CA ASP A 77 6.71 -5.85 11.79
C ASP A 77 6.72 -7.01 10.78
N ARG A 78 5.58 -7.26 10.10
CA ARG A 78 5.54 -8.19 8.96
C ARG A 78 6.40 -7.74 7.79
N ALA A 79 6.47 -6.44 7.51
CA ALA A 79 7.34 -5.89 6.46
C ALA A 79 8.81 -6.14 6.77
N ARG A 80 9.23 -5.93 8.03
CA ARG A 80 10.59 -6.23 8.50
C ARG A 80 10.93 -7.71 8.40
N ALA A 81 9.99 -8.58 8.76
CA ALA A 81 10.15 -10.03 8.61
C ALA A 81 10.31 -10.43 7.14
N ALA A 82 9.44 -9.92 6.24
CA ALA A 82 9.55 -10.17 4.81
C ALA A 82 10.88 -9.65 4.23
N PHE A 83 11.36 -8.49 4.71
CA PHE A 83 12.64 -7.93 4.32
C PHE A 83 13.82 -8.83 4.75
N ALA A 84 13.79 -9.33 5.99
CA ALA A 84 14.78 -10.26 6.50
C ALA A 84 14.80 -11.59 5.71
N ASP A 85 13.64 -12.03 5.22
CA ASP A 85 13.48 -13.22 4.38
C ASP A 85 13.84 -12.98 2.90
N GLY A 86 14.27 -11.76 2.52
CA GLY A 86 14.59 -11.39 1.14
C GLY A 86 13.37 -11.19 0.23
N ARG A 87 12.14 -11.22 0.79
CA ARG A 87 10.89 -10.95 0.06
C ARG A 87 10.64 -9.45 -0.06
N ASN A 88 11.46 -8.78 -0.88
CA ASN A 88 11.46 -7.32 -1.04
C ASN A 88 10.12 -6.74 -1.52
N ASP A 89 9.42 -7.43 -2.43
CA ASP A 89 8.10 -6.99 -2.92
C ASP A 89 7.05 -6.96 -1.81
N ASP A 90 7.02 -8.02 -0.99
CA ASP A 90 6.08 -8.13 0.11
C ASP A 90 6.42 -7.14 1.21
N ALA A 91 7.70 -6.98 1.51
CA ALA A 91 8.19 -5.97 2.44
C ALA A 91 7.79 -4.56 2.02
N LEU A 92 7.95 -4.21 0.74
CA LEU A 92 7.57 -2.91 0.19
C LEU A 92 6.07 -2.66 0.35
N LYS A 93 5.23 -3.62 -0.07
CA LYS A 93 3.77 -3.50 0.03
C LYS A 93 3.30 -3.37 1.47
N LEU A 94 3.83 -4.20 2.37
CA LEU A 94 3.47 -4.16 3.80
C LEU A 94 3.91 -2.84 4.45
N ALA A 95 5.10 -2.32 4.11
CA ALA A 95 5.58 -1.04 4.61
C ALA A 95 4.68 0.11 4.14
N GLN A 96 4.36 0.19 2.85
CA GLN A 96 3.41 1.19 2.32
C GLN A 96 2.04 1.14 3.02
N GLN A 97 1.51 -0.06 3.27
CA GLN A 97 0.26 -0.20 4.01
C GLN A 97 0.40 0.25 5.47
N ALA A 98 1.52 -0.04 6.12
CA ALA A 98 1.81 0.40 7.48
C ALA A 98 1.91 1.93 7.58
N GLU A 99 2.55 2.59 6.61
CA GLU A 99 2.63 4.04 6.53
C GLU A 99 1.24 4.69 6.42
N LEU A 100 0.38 4.16 5.54
CA LEU A 100 -0.98 4.68 5.36
C LEU A 100 -1.82 4.52 6.62
N ASP A 101 -1.75 3.36 7.28
CA ASP A 101 -2.45 3.11 8.54
C ASP A 101 -1.94 4.03 9.65
N ALA A 102 -0.61 4.26 9.71
CA ALA A 102 -0.02 5.18 10.68
C ALA A 102 -0.50 6.62 10.46
N HIS A 103 -0.53 7.10 9.21
CA HIS A 103 -1.08 8.42 8.89
C HIS A 103 -2.58 8.53 9.21
N LEU A 104 -3.35 7.48 8.96
CA LEU A 104 -4.76 7.43 9.36
C LEU A 104 -4.90 7.59 10.88
N ALA A 105 -4.10 6.85 11.64
CA ALA A 105 -4.06 6.93 13.11
C ALA A 105 -3.65 8.33 13.59
N GLU A 106 -2.63 8.93 12.98
CA GLU A 106 -2.14 10.28 13.26
C GLU A 106 -3.22 11.34 13.03
N VAL A 107 -3.90 11.29 11.88
CA VAL A 107 -4.97 12.23 11.54
C VAL A 107 -6.15 12.08 12.49
N ARG A 108 -6.54 10.85 12.84
CA ARG A 108 -7.59 10.60 13.83
C ARG A 108 -7.22 11.16 15.20
N ALA A 109 -5.97 11.00 15.62
CA ALA A 109 -5.48 11.56 16.88
C ALA A 109 -5.55 13.09 16.91
N ARG A 110 -5.04 13.74 15.85
CA ARG A 110 -5.13 15.20 15.70
C ARG A 110 -6.58 15.69 15.66
N SER A 111 -7.46 14.97 14.96
CA SER A 111 -8.89 15.29 14.89
C SER A 111 -9.57 15.19 16.24
N SER A 112 -9.28 14.13 17.02
CA SER A 112 -9.81 13.97 18.38
C SER A 112 -9.41 15.13 19.28
N LYS A 113 -8.12 15.51 19.28
CA LYS A 113 -7.61 16.66 20.03
C LYS A 113 -8.28 17.98 19.62
N ALA A 114 -8.44 18.22 18.32
CA ALA A 114 -9.11 19.41 17.82
C ALA A 114 -10.60 19.47 18.25
N ARG A 115 -11.30 18.33 18.26
CA ARG A 115 -12.67 18.23 18.74
C ARG A 115 -12.78 18.50 20.24
N ALA A 116 -11.86 17.97 21.05
CA ALA A 116 -11.80 18.23 22.48
C ALA A 116 -11.59 19.72 22.77
N ALA A 117 -10.59 20.35 22.13
CA ALA A 117 -10.35 21.79 22.28
C ALA A 117 -11.55 22.63 21.85
N ALA A 118 -12.25 22.26 20.77
CA ALA A 118 -13.46 22.95 20.35
C ALA A 118 -14.62 22.79 21.37
N ALA A 119 -14.73 21.64 22.02
CA ALA A 119 -15.72 21.42 23.08
C ALA A 119 -15.42 22.29 24.31
N GLU A 120 -14.16 22.36 24.74
CA GLU A 120 -13.73 23.20 25.85
C GLU A 120 -14.01 24.69 25.60
N LEU A 121 -13.75 25.19 24.39
CA LEU A 121 -14.06 26.57 24.03
C LEU A 121 -15.56 26.86 24.06
N ARG A 122 -16.39 25.96 23.53
CA ARG A 122 -17.86 26.11 23.58
C ARG A 122 -18.37 26.13 25.01
N GLU A 123 -17.81 25.29 25.85
CA GLU A 123 -18.14 25.24 27.26
C GLU A 123 -17.73 26.52 27.99
N GLY A 124 -16.54 27.04 27.71
CA GLY A 124 -16.10 28.34 28.22
C GLY A 124 -17.06 29.47 27.83
N VAL A 125 -17.51 29.53 26.57
CA VAL A 125 -18.51 30.51 26.12
C VAL A 125 -19.85 30.34 26.84
N ARG A 126 -20.30 29.10 27.08
CA ARG A 126 -21.53 28.82 27.83
C ARG A 126 -21.45 29.33 29.26
N VAL A 127 -20.36 29.02 29.97
CA VAL A 127 -20.13 29.46 31.35
C VAL A 127 -20.06 30.99 31.43
N LEU A 128 -19.34 31.64 30.51
CA LEU A 128 -19.27 33.11 30.47
C LEU A 128 -20.65 33.74 30.27
N ARG A 129 -21.49 33.14 29.41
CA ARG A 129 -22.86 33.60 29.18
C ARG A 129 -23.72 33.45 30.44
N GLU A 130 -23.60 32.35 31.17
CA GLU A 130 -24.34 32.12 32.42
C GLU A 130 -23.94 33.12 33.51
N GLU A 131 -22.66 33.42 33.66
CA GLU A 131 -22.18 34.42 34.61
C GLU A 131 -22.68 35.84 34.28
N MET A 132 -22.83 36.18 33.00
CA MET A 132 -23.47 37.44 32.58
C MET A 132 -24.94 37.53 32.99
N TYR A 133 -25.70 36.42 32.90
CA TYR A 133 -27.11 36.39 33.31
C TYR A 133 -27.30 36.28 34.82
N ARG A 134 -26.34 35.67 35.53
CA ARG A 134 -26.36 35.48 36.98
C ARG A 134 -26.12 36.77 37.77
N ARG A 135 -25.42 37.75 37.19
CA ARG A 135 -25.19 39.06 37.79
C ARG A 135 -26.11 40.12 37.17
N PRO A 136 -27.41 40.19 37.56
CA PRO A 136 -28.21 41.35 37.24
C PRO A 136 -27.58 42.57 37.94
N ARG A 137 -27.33 43.62 37.17
CA ARG A 137 -26.86 44.90 37.69
C ARG A 137 -27.89 45.56 38.59
#